data_AF-A0A3L7NYT7-F1
#
_entry.id   AF-A0A3L7NYT7-F1
#
_cell.length_a   1.000
_cell.length_b   1.000
_cell.length_c   1.000
_cell.angle_alpha   90.00
_cell.angle_beta   90.00
_cell.angle_gamma   90.00
#
_symmetry.space_group_name_H-M   'P 1'
#
loop_
_entity.id
_entity.type
_entity.pdbx_description
1 polymer ?
#
loop_
_entity_poly.entity_id
_entity_poly.type
_entity_poly.pdbx_seq_one_letter_code
_entity_poly.pdbx_strand_id
1 'polypeptide(L)' 'VGLYAYRRDFLLKLTTMPPSPLEQLEKLEQLRALQCGASMSVAVVNHASVGIDTPEDYAAFIARQAKRQLRRVA' A
#
# COMPACT_ATOMS: atom_id res chain seq x y z
N VAL A 1 1.34 4.76 2.17
CA VAL A 1 0.20 4.11 1.47
C VAL A 1 0.77 2.94 0.69
N GLY A 2 0.27 1.73 0.91
CA GLY A 2 0.73 0.51 0.23
C GLY A 2 -0.31 -0.07 -0.73
N LEU A 3 -1.12 0.79 -1.36
CA LEU A 3 -2.19 0.38 -2.28
C LEU A 3 -1.68 0.45 -3.71
N TYR A 4 -1.85 -0.65 -4.45
CA TYR A 4 -1.42 -0.77 -5.83
C TYR A 4 -2.55 -1.35 -6.69
N ALA A 5 -2.61 -0.92 -7.95
CA ALA A 5 -3.48 -1.50 -8.95
C ALA A 5 -2.64 -1.93 -10.15
N TYR A 6 -2.82 -3.18 -10.57
CA TYR A 6 -2.07 -3.76 -11.68
C TYR A 6 -3.03 -4.30 -12.74
N ARG A 7 -2.63 -4.23 -14.01
CA ARG A 7 -3.22 -5.10 -15.04
C ARG A 7 -2.79 -6.53 -14.75
N ARG A 8 -3.72 -7.48 -14.84
CA ARG A 8 -3.48 -8.91 -14.55
C ARG A 8 -2.23 -9.45 -15.24
N ASP A 9 -2.14 -9.28 -16.55
CA ASP A 9 -1.04 -9.88 -17.34
C ASP A 9 0.31 -9.27 -16.96
N PHE A 10 0.34 -7.99 -16.62
CA PHE A 10 1.54 -7.33 -16.12
C PHE A 10 1.96 -7.88 -14.76
N LEU A 11 1.02 -8.06 -13.83
CA LEU A 11 1.32 -8.63 -12.51
C LEU A 11 1.93 -10.02 -12.63
N LEU A 12 1.33 -10.89 -13.46
CA LEU A 12 1.86 -12.24 -13.70
C LEU A 12 3.27 -12.21 -14.29
N LYS A 13 3.53 -11.30 -15.23
CA LYS A 13 4.88 -11.11 -15.80
C LYS A 13 5.88 -10.56 -14.76
N LEU A 14 5.47 -9.59 -13.96
CA LEU A 14 6.33 -8.97 -12.94
C LEU A 14 6.80 -10.01 -11.91
N THR A 15 5.90 -10.92 -11.51
CA THR A 15 6.22 -11.97 -10.53
C THR A 15 7.25 -12.99 -11.01
N THR A 16 7.45 -13.13 -12.32
CA THR A 16 8.48 -14.04 -12.86
C THR A 16 9.84 -13.37 -13.07
N MET A 17 9.93 -12.03 -12.90
CA MET A 17 11.18 -11.30 -13.06
C MET A 17 12.07 -11.49 -11.82
N PRO A 18 13.40 -11.63 -11.99
CA PRO A 18 14.31 -11.64 -10.85
C PRO A 18 14.28 -10.29 -10.11
N PRO A 19 14.59 -10.27 -8.80
CA PRO A 19 14.74 -9.03 -8.06
C PRO A 19 15.79 -8.14 -8.71
N SER A 20 15.50 -6.85 -8.84
CA SER A 20 16.41 -5.92 -9.49
C SER A 20 17.47 -5.39 -8.51
N PRO A 21 18.63 -4.87 -8.98
CA PRO A 21 19.65 -4.35 -8.09
C PRO A 21 19.15 -3.25 -7.13
N LEU A 22 18.31 -2.34 -7.61
CA LEU A 22 17.78 -1.26 -6.77
C LEU A 22 16.74 -1.78 -5.77
N GLU A 23 15.90 -2.74 -6.16
CA GLU A 23 15.00 -3.39 -5.21
C GLU A 23 15.78 -4.02 -4.05
N GLN A 24 16.88 -4.72 -4.34
CA GLN A 24 17.67 -5.38 -3.30
C GLN A 24 18.36 -4.38 -2.37
N LEU A 25 18.84 -3.25 -2.92
CA LEU A 25 19.53 -2.19 -2.20
C LEU A 25 18.56 -1.41 -1.30
N GLU A 26 17.43 -0.97 -1.85
CA GLU A 26 16.47 -0.09 -1.17
C GLU A 26 15.38 -0.88 -0.41
N LYS A 27 15.26 -2.19 -0.64
CA LYS A 27 14.17 -3.04 -0.16
C LYS A 27 12.79 -2.57 -0.63
N LEU A 28 12.71 -2.13 -1.88
CA LEU A 28 11.50 -1.60 -2.50
C LEU A 28 11.11 -2.38 -3.78
N GLU A 29 10.09 -3.23 -3.67
CA GLU A 29 9.63 -4.12 -4.76
C GLU A 29 9.20 -3.38 -6.03
N GLN A 30 8.59 -2.20 -5.89
CA GLN A 30 8.10 -1.41 -7.03
C GLN A 30 9.23 -0.93 -7.96
N LEU A 31 10.49 -0.91 -7.48
CA LEU A 31 11.64 -0.56 -8.31
C LEU A 31 11.91 -1.61 -9.40
N ARG A 32 11.54 -2.87 -9.18
CA ARG A 32 11.63 -3.92 -10.21
C ARG A 32 10.82 -3.56 -11.45
N ALA A 33 9.61 -3.05 -11.24
CA ALA A 33 8.73 -2.62 -12.32
C ALA A 33 9.31 -1.43 -13.10
N LEU A 34 9.87 -0.44 -12.40
CA LEU A 34 10.48 0.72 -13.04
C LEU A 34 11.73 0.33 -13.86
N GLN A 35 12.59 -0.54 -13.31
CA GLN A 35 13.82 -0.96 -13.99
C GLN A 35 13.56 -1.85 -15.22
N CYS A 36 12.43 -2.55 -15.29
CA CYS A 36 12.03 -3.29 -16.50
C CYS A 36 11.30 -2.43 -17.53
N GLY A 37 11.30 -1.09 -17.35
CA GLY A 37 10.73 -0.13 -18.27
C GLY A 37 9.21 0.07 -18.13
N ALA A 38 8.58 -0.43 -17.06
CA ALA A 38 7.18 -0.15 -16.81
C ALA A 38 6.98 1.28 -16.30
N SER A 39 5.86 1.89 -16.68
CA SER A 39 5.42 3.17 -16.11
C SER A 39 4.50 2.95 -14.91
N MET A 40 4.57 3.86 -13.94
CA MET A 40 3.71 3.85 -12.77
C MET A 40 2.97 5.17 -12.67
N SER A 41 1.65 5.11 -12.58
CA SER A 41 0.82 6.28 -12.27
C SER A 41 0.65 6.40 -10.76
N VAL A 42 0.77 7.63 -10.25
CA VAL A 42 0.62 7.94 -8.82
C VAL A 42 -0.39 9.07 -8.67
N ALA A 43 -1.27 8.96 -7.68
CA ALA A 43 -2.25 9.98 -7.37
C ALA A 43 -2.07 10.45 -5.92
N VAL A 44 -2.26 11.75 -5.69
CA VAL A 44 -2.25 12.35 -4.35
C VAL A 44 -3.61 12.13 -3.71
N VAL A 45 -3.63 11.69 -2.46
CA VAL A 45 -4.85 11.51 -1.66
C VAL A 45 -4.81 12.40 -0.43
N ASN A 46 -5.97 12.94 -0.06
CA ASN A 46 -6.08 13.86 1.09
C ASN A 46 -6.10 13.17 2.45
N HIS A 47 -5.98 11.85 2.50
CA HIS A 47 -6.02 11.08 3.73
C HIS A 47 -4.88 10.07 3.79
N ALA A 48 -4.27 9.94 4.97
CA ALA A 48 -3.28 8.91 5.22
C ALA A 48 -3.97 7.56 5.53
N SER A 49 -3.40 6.47 5.01
CA SER A 49 -3.72 5.12 5.46
C SER A 49 -3.11 4.90 6.85
N VAL A 50 -3.93 4.55 7.85
CA VAL A 50 -3.45 4.20 9.20
C VAL A 50 -3.46 2.68 9.30
N GLY A 51 -2.26 2.08 9.41
CA GLY A 51 -2.08 0.67 9.72
C GLY A 51 -2.44 0.34 11.17
N ILE A 52 -2.50 -0.96 11.50
CA ILE A 52 -2.60 -1.44 12.87
C ILE A 52 -1.48 -2.46 13.04
N ASP A 53 -0.37 -2.02 13.62
CA ASP A 53 0.83 -2.84 13.76
C ASP A 53 1.16 -3.12 15.24
N THR A 54 0.61 -2.32 16.16
CA THR A 54 0.79 -2.42 17.62
C THR A 54 -0.55 -2.54 18.37
N PRO A 55 -0.54 -3.04 19.62
CA PRO A 55 -1.72 -3.01 20.49
C PRO A 55 -2.32 -1.61 20.65
N GLU A 56 -1.47 -0.58 20.71
CA GLU A 56 -1.85 0.82 20.81
C GLU A 56 -2.60 1.30 19.55
N ASP A 57 -2.14 0.89 18.36
CA ASP A 57 -2.84 1.21 17.10
C ASP A 57 -4.24 0.61 17.08
N TYR A 58 -4.39 -0.61 17.59
CA TYR A 58 -5.67 -1.28 17.70
C TYR A 58 -6.60 -0.58 18.70
N ALA A 59 -6.11 -0.22 19.89
CA ALA A 59 -6.87 0.54 20.87
C ALA A 59 -7.34 1.88 20.29
N ALA A 60 -6.47 2.58 19.56
CA ALA A 60 -6.82 3.82 18.86
C ALA A 60 -7.87 3.58 17.76
N PHE A 61 -7.80 2.47 17.03
CA PHE A 61 -8.82 2.07 16.05
C PHE A 61 -10.19 1.88 16.70
N ILE A 62 -10.27 1.15 17.82
CA ILE A 62 -11.51 0.92 18.54
C ILE A 62 -12.13 2.24 19.02
N ALA A 63 -11.33 3.13 19.60
CA ALA A 63 -11.80 4.46 20.02
C ALA A 63 -12.35 5.28 18.84
N ARG A 64 -11.72 5.21 17.66
CA ARG A 64 -12.22 5.86 16.42
C ARG A 64 -13.53 5.24 15.94
N GLN A 65 -13.68 3.91 15.99
CA GLN A 65 -14.89 3.23 15.54
C GLN A 65 -16.09 3.53 16.45
N ALA A 66 -15.91 3.52 17.77
CA ALA A 66 -16.97 3.86 18.72
C ALA A 66 -17.53 5.27 18.47
N LYS A 67 -16.65 6.25 18.24
CA LYS A 67 -17.05 7.63 17.88
C LYS A 67 -17.81 7.71 16.56
N ARG A 68 -17.46 6.86 15.58
CA ARG A 68 -18.16 6.81 14.28
C ARG A 68 -19.55 6.19 14.39
N GLN A 69 -19.71 5.15 15.21
CA GLN A 69 -21.02 4.51 15.43
C GLN A 69 -22.00 5.47 16.10
N LEU A 70 -21.56 6.21 17.13
CA LEU A 70 -22.38 7.24 17.79
C LEU A 70 -22.88 8.32 16.81
N ARG A 71 -22.05 8.72 15.84
CA ARG A 71 -22.41 9.70 14.79
C ARG A 71 -23.38 9.18 13.73
N ARG A 72 -23.60 7.86 13.63
CA ARG A 72 -24.52 7.26 12.63
C ARG A 72 -25.91 6.95 13.21
N VAL A 73 -26.04 6.95 14.53
CA VAL A 73 -27.29 6.62 15.25
C VAL A 73 -28.00 7.89 15.76
N ALA A 74 -27.28 9.01 15.84
CA ALA A 74 -27.84 10.35 16.00
C ALA A 74 -28.16 10.98 14.64
#